data_AF-A0A6L5ES06-F1
#
_entry.id   AF-A0A6L5ES06-F1
#
_cell.length_a   1.000
_cell.length_b   1.000
_cell.length_c   1.000
_cell.angle_alpha   90.00
_cell.angle_beta   90.00
_cell.angle_gamma   90.00
#
_symmetry.space_group_name_H-M   'P 1'
#
loop_
_entity.id
_entity.type
_entity.pdbx_description
1 polymer ?
#
loop_
_entity_poly.entity_id
_entity_poly.type
_entity_poly.pdbx_seq_one_letter_code
_entity_poly.pdbx_strand_id
1 'polypeptide(L)'
;MSGKFRMLVCAAAASLLLPVAQASAAEPLPWPLPGSPPLPPDYTVPYLPAVNPVCVEGKLSCVLQLETTLQQKVAALGCDHDAVFADAYLTITRGYIESATDPDYFDDLVRIDPLAVRGTYDRPDRVNHEVRNYAQEYLDQYAAWHSGNLGEVAPSWRIAFQAADDESVTATGDLLLQLNAHIRRDNAIRAIEQTEGVLRVDGPMPDASGRLDHDRISDVLQENAEFMTDRLADRYDPSLNDSNESLGMVIDPKSIYLLISSWREEAWRNAEQLRHARAAGGVDGPLYQAKLAEIEASAEAAAYAILEATRTTPEDNETRRQYCLDHLGTGTP
;
A
#
# COMPACT_ATOMS: atom_id res chain seq x y z
N MET A 1 -31.61 89.31 12.53
CA MET A 1 -32.20 88.84 13.81
C MET A 1 -32.60 87.39 13.64
N SER A 2 -32.06 86.51 14.49
CA SER A 2 -32.39 85.10 14.82
C SER A 2 -33.05 84.22 13.75
N GLY A 3 -32.57 83.03 13.41
CA GLY A 3 -31.64 82.12 14.08
C GLY A 3 -32.04 80.67 13.77
N LYS A 4 -31.32 79.74 14.41
CA LYS A 4 -31.57 78.29 14.58
C LYS A 4 -30.78 77.35 13.67
N PHE A 5 -29.65 76.94 14.24
CA PHE A 5 -29.06 75.60 14.25
C PHE A 5 -29.95 74.48 13.66
N ARG A 6 -29.42 73.79 12.65
CA ARG A 6 -29.81 72.41 12.32
C ARG A 6 -28.60 71.51 12.52
N MET A 7 -28.74 70.62 13.49
CA MET A 7 -27.83 69.54 13.81
C MET A 7 -28.35 68.28 13.12
N LEU A 8 -27.42 67.43 12.63
CA LEU A 8 -27.51 65.95 12.52
C LEU A 8 -28.49 65.42 11.43
N VAL A 9 -28.20 64.41 10.61
CA VAL A 9 -27.14 63.38 10.50
C VAL A 9 -27.02 63.03 9.02
N CYS A 10 -25.81 63.02 8.46
CA CYS A 10 -25.52 62.26 7.24
C CYS A 10 -25.09 60.83 7.62
N ALA A 11 -25.76 59.88 6.98
CA ALA A 11 -25.43 58.48 6.71
C ALA A 11 -24.13 57.88 7.29
N ALA A 12 -24.29 56.74 7.96
CA ALA A 12 -23.40 55.60 7.79
C ALA A 12 -24.23 54.31 7.95
N ALA A 13 -24.72 53.76 6.85
CA ALA A 13 -25.15 52.38 6.81
C ALA A 13 -23.88 51.53 6.87
N ALA A 14 -23.57 50.99 8.04
CA ALA A 14 -22.50 50.03 8.23
C ALA A 14 -22.94 48.69 7.60
N SER A 15 -22.61 48.48 6.33
CA SER A 15 -22.63 47.15 5.73
C SER A 15 -21.54 46.33 6.40
N LEU A 16 -21.94 45.49 7.36
CA LEU A 16 -21.12 44.41 7.90
C LEU A 16 -20.85 43.41 6.77
N LEU A 17 -19.81 43.68 5.99
CA LEU A 17 -19.14 42.66 5.18
C LEU A 17 -18.42 41.75 6.16
N LEU A 18 -19.10 40.67 6.58
CA LEU A 18 -18.43 39.53 7.18
C LEU A 18 -17.39 39.02 6.15
N PRO A 19 -16.11 38.86 6.53
CA PRO A 19 -15.19 38.15 5.66
C PRO A 19 -15.71 36.72 5.55
N VAL A 20 -16.14 36.35 4.33
CA VAL A 20 -16.23 34.95 3.95
C VAL A 20 -14.81 34.44 4.06
N ALA A 21 -14.54 33.70 5.14
CA ALA A 21 -13.35 32.89 5.23
C ALA A 21 -13.40 31.97 4.00
N GLN A 22 -12.57 32.27 3.01
CA GLN A 22 -12.21 31.29 2.00
C GLN A 22 -11.66 30.12 2.81
N ALA A 23 -12.40 29.01 2.85
CA ALA A 23 -11.79 27.74 3.13
C ALA A 23 -10.74 27.57 2.03
N SER A 24 -9.50 27.95 2.32
CA SER A 24 -8.38 27.43 1.54
C SER A 24 -8.55 25.92 1.60
N ALA A 25 -8.53 25.26 0.45
CA ALA A 25 -8.23 23.84 0.42
C ALA A 25 -7.06 23.65 1.38
N ALA A 26 -7.32 22.97 2.50
CA ALA A 26 -6.24 22.64 3.41
C ALA A 26 -5.24 21.88 2.57
N GLU A 27 -4.05 22.44 2.40
CA GLU A 27 -2.91 21.72 1.85
C GLU A 27 -2.89 20.35 2.56
N PRO A 28 -2.78 19.22 1.84
CA PRO A 28 -2.66 17.93 2.50
C PRO A 28 -1.47 18.06 3.45
N LEU A 29 -1.76 18.07 4.76
CA LEU A 29 -0.73 18.25 5.77
C LEU A 29 0.36 17.20 5.55
N PRO A 30 1.63 17.58 5.68
CA PRO A 30 2.75 16.75 5.31
C PRO A 30 2.69 15.50 6.18
N TRP A 31 2.79 14.37 5.49
CA TRP A 31 2.81 13.01 6.01
C TRP A 31 3.55 12.95 7.35
N PRO A 32 3.06 12.18 8.35
CA PRO A 32 3.90 11.89 9.50
C PRO A 32 5.23 11.32 8.99
N LEU A 33 6.32 12.03 9.27
CA LEU A 33 7.67 11.56 8.97
C LEU A 33 7.86 10.17 9.62
N PRO A 34 8.69 9.29 9.04
CA PRO A 34 9.14 8.07 9.70
C PRO A 34 9.52 8.37 11.16
N GLY A 35 8.92 7.64 12.12
CA GLY A 35 9.12 7.87 13.55
C GLY A 35 8.14 8.84 14.22
N SER A 36 7.04 9.22 13.57
CA SER A 36 5.96 9.96 14.24
C SER A 36 5.39 9.16 15.42
N PRO A 37 5.08 9.81 16.56
CA PRO A 37 4.60 9.11 17.74
C PRO A 37 3.25 8.41 17.44
N PRO A 38 3.03 7.19 17.96
CA PRO A 38 1.75 6.51 17.79
C PRO A 38 0.62 7.35 18.37
N LEU A 39 -0.56 7.26 17.75
CA LEU A 39 -1.76 7.90 18.28
C LEU A 39 -2.11 7.34 19.67
N PRO A 40 -2.70 8.15 20.57
CA PRO A 40 -2.97 7.74 21.95
C PRO A 40 -3.87 6.50 21.97
N PRO A 41 -3.73 5.56 22.90
CA PRO A 41 -4.53 4.34 22.88
C PRO A 41 -6.03 4.61 23.02
N ASP A 42 -6.85 3.90 22.26
CA ASP A 42 -8.29 3.83 22.47
C ASP A 42 -8.75 2.38 22.67
N TYR A 43 -9.23 2.10 23.89
CA TYR A 43 -9.71 0.79 24.37
C TYR A 43 -11.19 0.56 24.10
N THR A 44 -11.90 1.57 23.57
CA THR A 44 -13.35 1.55 23.38
C THR A 44 -13.77 1.08 21.99
N VAL A 45 -12.82 0.75 21.11
CA VAL A 45 -13.09 0.31 19.74
C VAL A 45 -13.49 -1.17 19.75
N PRO A 46 -14.79 -1.52 19.62
CA PRO A 46 -15.16 -2.90 19.39
C PRO A 46 -14.67 -3.35 18.02
N TYR A 47 -14.42 -4.64 17.91
CA TYR A 47 -14.08 -5.27 16.65
C TYR A 47 -15.21 -5.07 15.62
N LEU A 48 -14.91 -4.60 14.40
CA LEU A 48 -15.68 -4.98 13.20
C LEU A 48 -15.92 -6.50 13.20
N PRO A 49 -17.05 -6.98 12.64
CA PRO A 49 -17.08 -8.33 12.09
C PRO A 49 -15.92 -8.44 11.13
N ALA A 50 -15.07 -9.44 11.34
CA ALA A 50 -14.04 -9.69 10.36
C ALA A 50 -14.68 -9.90 8.99
N VAL A 51 -14.09 -9.32 7.96
CA VAL A 51 -14.30 -9.87 6.61
C VAL A 51 -14.01 -11.37 6.70
N ASN A 52 -14.89 -12.20 6.12
CA ASN A 52 -14.81 -13.66 6.22
C ASN A 52 -13.36 -14.09 6.00
N PRO A 53 -12.65 -14.50 7.05
CA PRO A 53 -11.21 -14.56 6.94
C PRO A 53 -10.82 -15.76 6.09
N VAL A 54 -9.98 -15.54 5.08
CA VAL A 54 -9.58 -16.61 4.16
C VAL A 54 -8.59 -17.57 4.83
N CYS A 55 -7.94 -17.13 5.91
CA CYS A 55 -7.08 -17.93 6.79
C CYS A 55 -7.58 -17.83 8.24
N VAL A 56 -8.75 -18.43 8.53
CA VAL A 56 -9.42 -18.33 9.84
C VAL A 56 -8.51 -18.73 11.01
N GLU A 57 -7.78 -19.84 10.85
CA GLU A 57 -6.97 -20.43 11.92
C GLU A 57 -5.51 -19.95 11.91
N GLY A 58 -5.11 -19.06 10.99
CA GLY A 58 -3.73 -18.57 10.92
C GLY A 58 -2.69 -19.65 10.60
N LYS A 59 -3.08 -20.76 9.96
CA LYS A 59 -2.15 -21.86 9.67
C LYS A 59 -1.27 -21.55 8.47
N LEU A 60 0.02 -21.89 8.57
CA LEU A 60 0.99 -21.74 7.47
C LEU A 60 0.54 -22.47 6.18
N SER A 61 -0.23 -23.57 6.30
CA SER A 61 -0.79 -24.27 5.14
C SER A 61 -1.65 -23.38 4.23
N CYS A 62 -2.29 -22.33 4.77
CA CYS A 62 -3.05 -21.37 3.97
C CYS A 62 -2.15 -20.47 3.11
N VAL A 63 -0.94 -20.19 3.59
CA VAL A 63 0.06 -19.41 2.86
C VAL A 63 0.77 -20.27 1.82
N LEU A 64 1.05 -21.54 2.12
CA LEU A 64 1.53 -22.50 1.11
C LEU A 64 0.52 -22.69 -0.05
N GLN A 65 -0.78 -22.66 0.26
CA GLN A 65 -1.83 -22.64 -0.79
C GLN A 65 -1.81 -21.33 -1.58
N LEU A 66 -1.56 -20.18 -0.93
CA LEU A 66 -1.38 -18.90 -1.61
C LEU A 66 -0.20 -18.95 -2.58
N GLU A 67 0.95 -19.48 -2.16
CA GLU A 67 2.11 -19.66 -3.04
C GLU A 67 1.73 -20.46 -4.29
N THR A 68 1.01 -21.57 -4.11
CA THR A 68 0.53 -22.39 -5.24
C THR A 68 -0.39 -21.58 -6.17
N THR A 69 -1.31 -20.78 -5.62
CA THR A 69 -2.19 -19.90 -6.40
C THR A 69 -1.40 -18.85 -7.18
N LEU A 70 -0.46 -18.17 -6.54
CA LEU A 70 0.37 -17.16 -7.18
C LEU A 70 1.27 -17.77 -8.26
N GLN A 71 1.85 -18.94 -8.01
CA GLN A 71 2.64 -19.68 -9.01
C GLN A 71 1.82 -20.01 -10.25
N GLN A 72 0.59 -20.51 -10.08
CA GLN A 72 -0.33 -20.77 -11.18
C GLN A 72 -0.70 -19.49 -11.93
N LYS A 73 -0.95 -18.39 -11.20
CA LYS A 73 -1.27 -17.09 -11.79
C LYS A 73 -0.13 -16.53 -12.63
N VAL A 74 1.10 -16.53 -12.09
CA VAL A 74 2.32 -16.10 -12.80
C VAL A 74 2.52 -16.92 -14.07
N ALA A 75 2.36 -18.25 -13.99
CA ALA A 75 2.48 -19.12 -15.16
C ALA A 75 1.40 -18.83 -16.23
N ALA A 76 0.17 -18.51 -15.80
CA ALA A 76 -0.93 -18.19 -16.71
C ALA A 76 -0.78 -16.83 -17.39
N LEU A 77 -0.20 -15.83 -16.70
CA LEU A 77 -0.01 -14.48 -17.22
C LEU A 77 1.08 -14.41 -18.30
N GLY A 78 2.13 -15.24 -18.23
CA GLY A 78 3.20 -15.21 -19.23
C GLY A 78 3.86 -13.83 -19.30
N CYS A 79 3.83 -13.18 -20.48
CA CYS A 79 4.39 -11.83 -20.70
C CYS A 79 3.38 -10.69 -20.51
N ASP A 80 2.20 -10.99 -19.96
CA ASP A 80 1.23 -9.97 -19.63
C ASP A 80 1.83 -8.94 -18.64
N HIS A 81 1.47 -7.67 -18.76
CA HIS A 81 1.96 -6.62 -17.87
C HIS A 81 1.55 -6.85 -16.41
N ASP A 82 0.44 -7.54 -16.17
CA ASP A 82 0.03 -7.97 -14.83
C ASP A 82 0.95 -9.03 -14.21
N ALA A 83 1.80 -9.69 -15.01
CA ALA A 83 2.72 -10.71 -14.54
C ALA A 83 3.79 -10.16 -13.59
N VAL A 84 4.22 -8.90 -13.79
CA VAL A 84 5.32 -8.29 -13.04
C VAL A 84 5.01 -8.26 -11.55
N PHE A 85 3.87 -7.69 -11.16
CA PHE A 85 3.47 -7.65 -9.75
C PHE A 85 3.09 -9.04 -9.23
N ALA A 86 2.45 -9.89 -10.04
CA ALA A 86 2.10 -11.24 -9.60
C ALA A 86 3.35 -12.07 -9.23
N ASP A 87 4.43 -11.95 -10.01
CA ASP A 87 5.71 -12.65 -9.73
C ASP A 87 6.51 -11.97 -8.62
N ALA A 88 6.42 -10.64 -8.50
CA ALA A 88 6.93 -9.92 -7.34
C ALA A 88 6.29 -10.45 -6.05
N TYR A 89 4.96 -10.58 -6.06
CA TYR A 89 4.20 -11.02 -4.90
C TYR A 89 4.44 -12.50 -4.59
N LEU A 90 4.58 -13.36 -5.61
CA LEU A 90 5.03 -14.75 -5.43
C LEU A 90 6.39 -14.80 -4.72
N THR A 91 7.34 -13.97 -5.19
CA THR A 91 8.70 -13.92 -4.65
C THR A 91 8.69 -13.52 -3.18
N ILE A 92 8.00 -12.44 -2.82
CA ILE A 92 7.88 -12.01 -1.42
C ILE A 92 7.13 -13.04 -0.57
N THR A 93 6.11 -13.72 -1.13
CA THR A 93 5.38 -14.78 -0.41
C THR A 93 6.31 -15.95 -0.06
N ARG A 94 7.24 -16.31 -0.95
CA ARG A 94 8.26 -17.33 -0.69
C ARG A 94 9.25 -16.89 0.38
N GLY A 95 9.75 -15.66 0.32
CA GLY A 95 10.59 -15.09 1.37
C GLY A 95 9.91 -15.10 2.74
N TYR A 96 8.60 -14.84 2.78
CA TYR A 96 7.82 -15.00 4.01
C TYR A 96 7.70 -16.46 4.48
N ILE A 97 7.48 -17.41 3.56
CA ILE A 97 7.42 -18.83 3.93
C ILE A 97 8.76 -19.29 4.53
N GLU A 98 9.88 -18.84 3.95
CA GLU A 98 11.21 -19.07 4.49
C GLU A 98 11.34 -18.48 5.90
N SER A 99 11.02 -17.20 6.10
CA SER A 99 11.10 -16.56 7.42
C SER A 99 10.16 -17.16 8.47
N ALA A 100 9.06 -17.78 8.05
CA ALA A 100 8.11 -18.45 8.93
C ALA A 100 8.51 -19.89 9.28
N THR A 101 9.45 -20.49 8.53
CA THR A 101 9.85 -21.90 8.70
C THR A 101 11.26 -22.07 9.22
N ASP A 102 12.15 -21.12 8.93
CA ASP A 102 13.51 -21.08 9.45
C ASP A 102 13.55 -20.34 10.80
N PRO A 103 13.86 -21.02 11.91
CA PRO A 103 13.94 -20.40 13.23
C PRO A 103 15.09 -19.39 13.36
N ASP A 104 16.11 -19.49 12.52
CA ASP A 104 17.32 -18.67 12.57
C ASP A 104 17.28 -17.51 11.55
N TYR A 105 16.25 -17.45 10.68
CA TYR A 105 16.10 -16.47 9.60
C TYR A 105 16.46 -15.04 10.04
N PHE A 106 15.77 -14.56 11.08
CA PHE A 106 15.95 -13.19 11.58
C PHE A 106 17.29 -12.96 12.28
N ASP A 107 17.91 -14.01 12.81
CA ASP A 107 19.19 -13.91 13.50
C ASP A 107 20.37 -13.83 12.53
N ASP A 108 20.21 -14.40 11.34
CA ASP A 108 21.21 -14.45 10.27
C ASP A 108 21.20 -13.23 9.33
N LEU A 109 20.14 -12.41 9.34
CA LEU A 109 20.06 -11.21 8.49
C LEU A 109 21.21 -10.22 8.75
N VAL A 110 21.86 -9.78 7.68
CA VAL A 110 22.83 -8.67 7.69
C VAL A 110 22.09 -7.35 7.55
N ARG A 111 21.69 -6.77 8.69
CA ARG A 111 20.75 -5.65 8.71
C ARG A 111 21.43 -4.30 8.54
N ILE A 112 20.83 -3.43 7.71
CA ILE A 112 21.22 -2.01 7.61
C ILE A 112 20.68 -1.21 8.80
N ASP A 113 19.54 -1.63 9.38
CA ASP A 113 18.89 -0.97 10.51
C ASP A 113 19.34 -1.56 11.86
N PRO A 114 20.00 -0.78 12.73
CA PRO A 114 20.41 -1.22 14.07
C PRO A 114 19.25 -1.39 15.07
N LEU A 115 18.02 -1.00 14.74
CA LEU A 115 16.82 -1.19 15.57
C LEU A 115 16.07 -2.50 15.29
N ALA A 116 16.54 -3.27 14.32
CA ALA A 116 15.81 -4.38 13.79
C ALA A 116 15.80 -5.58 14.78
N VAL A 117 14.62 -6.18 14.95
CA VAL A 117 14.30 -7.08 16.06
C VAL A 117 14.73 -8.52 15.74
N ARG A 118 15.52 -9.13 16.64
CA ARG A 118 15.96 -10.53 16.55
C ARG A 118 14.85 -11.54 16.93
N GLY A 119 15.07 -12.80 16.59
CA GLY A 119 14.17 -13.91 16.89
C GLY A 119 12.95 -14.01 15.98
N THR A 120 12.02 -14.92 16.31
CA THR A 120 10.87 -15.28 15.48
C THR A 120 9.69 -14.32 15.63
N TYR A 121 8.67 -14.47 14.79
CA TYR A 121 7.37 -13.80 14.97
C TYR A 121 6.77 -14.05 16.37
N ASP A 122 6.18 -13.02 16.97
CA ASP A 122 5.50 -13.10 18.27
C ASP A 122 4.16 -13.82 18.13
N ARG A 123 3.45 -13.57 17.01
CA ARG A 123 2.16 -14.18 16.67
C ARG A 123 2.16 -14.67 15.21
N PRO A 124 2.84 -15.79 14.89
CA PRO A 124 2.92 -16.31 13.52
C PRO A 124 1.54 -16.62 12.92
N ASP A 125 0.56 -17.00 13.75
CA ASP A 125 -0.83 -17.23 13.33
C ASP A 125 -1.49 -15.95 12.79
N ARG A 126 -1.24 -14.82 13.44
CA ARG A 126 -1.71 -13.50 12.99
C ARG A 126 -1.04 -13.08 11.70
N VAL A 127 0.27 -13.28 11.58
CA VAL A 127 1.01 -12.90 10.36
C VAL A 127 0.52 -13.72 9.16
N ASN A 128 0.29 -15.03 9.33
CA ASN A 128 -0.32 -15.87 8.29
C ASN A 128 -1.70 -15.37 7.84
N HIS A 129 -2.49 -14.84 8.79
CA HIS A 129 -3.79 -14.24 8.50
C HIS A 129 -3.65 -12.95 7.68
N GLU A 130 -2.72 -12.08 8.07
CA GLU A 130 -2.44 -10.82 7.38
C GLU A 130 -1.98 -11.07 5.94
N VAL A 131 -0.93 -11.90 5.76
CA VAL A 131 -0.37 -12.26 4.46
C VAL A 131 -1.47 -12.79 3.53
N ARG A 132 -2.34 -13.68 4.03
CA ARG A 132 -3.40 -14.25 3.20
C ARG A 132 -4.48 -13.23 2.83
N ASN A 133 -4.94 -12.41 3.77
CA ASN A 133 -6.02 -11.46 3.50
C ASN A 133 -5.57 -10.29 2.62
N TYR A 134 -4.32 -9.85 2.74
CA TYR A 134 -3.78 -8.82 1.85
C TYR A 134 -3.64 -9.37 0.43
N ALA A 135 -3.17 -10.61 0.29
CA ALA A 135 -3.09 -11.24 -1.02
C ALA A 135 -4.48 -11.49 -1.63
N GLN A 136 -5.47 -11.82 -0.79
CA GLN A 136 -6.84 -11.97 -1.26
C GLN A 136 -7.40 -10.65 -1.82
N GLU A 137 -7.11 -9.51 -1.20
CA GLU A 137 -7.53 -8.21 -1.74
C GLU A 137 -7.01 -8.00 -3.16
N TYR A 138 -5.72 -8.24 -3.41
CA TYR A 138 -5.17 -8.18 -4.76
C TYR A 138 -5.90 -9.13 -5.72
N LEU A 139 -6.10 -10.39 -5.31
CA LEU A 139 -6.76 -11.39 -6.15
C LEU A 139 -8.21 -11.02 -6.46
N ASP A 140 -8.93 -10.44 -5.50
CA ASP A 140 -10.31 -9.97 -5.66
C ASP A 140 -10.38 -8.77 -6.61
N GLN A 141 -9.48 -7.78 -6.44
CA GLN A 141 -9.37 -6.61 -7.32
C GLN A 141 -9.06 -7.01 -8.76
N TYR A 142 -8.09 -7.92 -8.93
CA TYR A 142 -7.73 -8.49 -10.23
C TYR A 142 -8.93 -9.22 -10.86
N ALA A 143 -9.58 -10.11 -10.10
CA ALA A 143 -10.73 -10.87 -10.61
C ALA A 143 -11.88 -9.94 -11.03
N ALA A 144 -12.19 -8.92 -10.22
CA ALA A 144 -13.23 -7.94 -10.53
C ALA A 144 -12.91 -7.12 -11.79
N TRP A 145 -11.65 -6.71 -12.00
CA TRP A 145 -11.23 -6.02 -13.22
C TRP A 145 -11.46 -6.88 -14.47
N HIS A 146 -10.87 -8.09 -14.50
CA HIS A 146 -10.94 -8.95 -15.68
C HIS A 146 -12.31 -9.62 -15.89
N SER A 147 -13.20 -9.60 -14.89
CA SER A 147 -14.60 -9.99 -15.06
C SER A 147 -15.52 -8.83 -15.48
N GLY A 148 -14.99 -7.61 -15.61
CA GLY A 148 -15.74 -6.40 -15.97
C GLY A 148 -16.56 -5.79 -14.83
N ASN A 149 -16.35 -6.20 -13.58
CA ASN A 149 -17.01 -5.66 -12.39
C ASN A 149 -16.31 -4.38 -11.91
N LEU A 150 -16.18 -3.39 -12.79
CA LEU A 150 -15.36 -2.19 -12.54
C LEU A 150 -15.80 -1.35 -11.32
N GLY A 151 -17.06 -1.50 -10.88
CA GLY A 151 -17.58 -0.84 -9.67
C GLY A 151 -17.02 -1.42 -8.37
N GLU A 152 -16.44 -2.61 -8.41
CA GLU A 152 -15.77 -3.26 -7.27
C GLU A 152 -14.26 -2.97 -7.25
N VAL A 153 -13.72 -2.36 -8.32
CA VAL A 153 -12.29 -2.10 -8.45
C VAL A 153 -11.91 -0.72 -7.89
N ALA A 154 -10.98 -0.70 -6.93
CA ALA A 154 -10.53 0.56 -6.33
C ALA A 154 -9.90 1.50 -7.38
N PRO A 155 -10.01 2.84 -7.24
CA PRO A 155 -9.48 3.78 -8.23
C PRO A 155 -8.00 3.59 -8.58
N SER A 156 -7.13 3.38 -7.59
CA SER A 156 -5.69 3.12 -7.81
C SER A 156 -5.45 1.82 -8.57
N TRP A 157 -6.18 0.75 -8.24
CA TRP A 157 -6.14 -0.53 -8.96
C TRP A 157 -6.65 -0.40 -10.40
N ARG A 158 -7.72 0.38 -10.64
CA ARG A 158 -8.21 0.65 -12.00
C ARG A 158 -7.15 1.33 -12.87
N ILE A 159 -6.39 2.28 -12.32
CA ILE A 159 -5.29 2.92 -13.05
C ILE A 159 -4.19 1.90 -13.36
N ALA A 160 -3.83 1.06 -12.39
CA ALA A 160 -2.80 0.03 -12.57
C ALA A 160 -3.19 -0.99 -13.66
N PHE A 161 -4.38 -1.58 -13.57
CA PHE A 161 -4.84 -2.58 -14.52
C PHE A 161 -5.14 -1.99 -15.90
N GLN A 162 -5.68 -0.77 -15.98
CA GLN A 162 -5.81 -0.08 -17.26
C GLN A 162 -4.45 0.16 -17.91
N ALA A 163 -3.44 0.55 -17.13
CA ALA A 163 -2.10 0.75 -17.65
C ALA A 163 -1.46 -0.55 -18.16
N ALA A 164 -1.73 -1.68 -17.49
CA ALA A 164 -1.33 -3.01 -17.92
C ALA A 164 -2.04 -3.44 -19.22
N ASP A 165 -3.37 -3.31 -19.29
CA ASP A 165 -4.18 -3.62 -20.48
C ASP A 165 -3.78 -2.77 -21.71
N ASP A 166 -3.49 -1.48 -21.48
CA ASP A 166 -3.02 -0.55 -22.52
C ASP A 166 -1.53 -0.72 -22.84
N GLU A 167 -0.83 -1.55 -22.07
CA GLU A 167 0.62 -1.71 -22.08
C GLU A 167 1.34 -0.35 -21.97
N SER A 168 0.77 0.61 -21.25
CA SER A 168 1.12 2.03 -21.40
C SER A 168 2.31 2.50 -20.56
N VAL A 169 2.93 1.60 -19.79
CA VAL A 169 4.05 1.88 -18.89
C VAL A 169 5.16 0.83 -18.98
N THR A 170 6.36 1.20 -18.52
CA THR A 170 7.49 0.27 -18.37
C THR A 170 7.20 -0.81 -17.32
N ALA A 171 8.01 -1.86 -17.24
CA ALA A 171 7.85 -2.88 -16.20
C ALA A 171 7.99 -2.31 -14.77
N THR A 172 8.86 -1.30 -14.61
CA THR A 172 8.95 -0.51 -13.37
C THR A 172 7.64 0.20 -13.07
N GLY A 173 6.98 0.76 -14.08
CA GLY A 173 5.65 1.36 -13.95
C GLY A 173 4.59 0.35 -13.51
N ASP A 174 4.54 -0.82 -14.13
CA ASP A 174 3.62 -1.90 -13.75
C ASP A 174 3.81 -2.29 -12.27
N LEU A 175 5.07 -2.48 -11.85
CA LEU A 175 5.42 -2.81 -10.48
C LEU A 175 5.01 -1.72 -9.49
N LEU A 176 5.38 -0.46 -9.76
CA LEU A 176 5.12 0.65 -8.85
C LEU A 176 3.63 1.00 -8.73
N LEU A 177 2.87 0.93 -9.83
CA LEU A 177 1.42 1.18 -9.81
C LEU A 177 0.70 0.18 -8.90
N GLN A 178 1.03 -1.10 -9.06
CA GLN A 178 0.42 -2.17 -8.27
C GLN A 178 0.91 -2.18 -6.82
N LEU A 179 2.20 -1.89 -6.56
CA LEU A 179 2.70 -1.67 -5.20
C LEU A 179 2.03 -0.48 -4.52
N ASN A 180 1.77 0.62 -5.24
CA ASN A 180 1.07 1.79 -4.70
C ASN A 180 -0.36 1.42 -4.27
N ALA A 181 -1.11 0.74 -5.15
CA ALA A 181 -2.47 0.29 -4.82
C ALA A 181 -2.47 -0.70 -3.65
N HIS A 182 -1.58 -1.69 -3.69
CA HIS A 182 -1.48 -2.72 -2.67
C HIS A 182 -1.04 -2.17 -1.30
N ILE A 183 0.03 -1.38 -1.25
CA ILE A 183 0.60 -0.96 0.02
C ILE A 183 -0.15 0.25 0.59
N ARG A 184 -0.31 1.31 -0.18
CA ARG A 184 -0.82 2.58 0.37
C ARG A 184 -2.32 2.56 0.62
N ARG A 185 -3.07 1.80 -0.19
CA ARG A 185 -4.53 1.65 -0.04
C ARG A 185 -4.88 0.38 0.72
N ASP A 186 -4.52 -0.80 0.21
CA ASP A 186 -5.05 -2.06 0.77
C ASP A 186 -4.57 -2.32 2.20
N ASN A 187 -3.27 -2.19 2.48
CA ASN A 187 -2.72 -2.55 3.79
C ASN A 187 -3.41 -1.80 4.95
N ALA A 188 -3.62 -0.49 4.81
CA ALA A 188 -4.21 0.30 5.88
C ALA A 188 -5.66 -0.14 6.19
N ILE A 189 -6.43 -0.42 5.15
CA ILE A 189 -7.82 -0.87 5.24
C ILE A 189 -7.88 -2.29 5.81
N ARG A 190 -7.08 -3.20 5.25
CA ARG A 190 -7.09 -4.61 5.67
C ARG A 190 -6.55 -4.80 7.10
N ALA A 191 -5.58 -4.00 7.55
CA ALA A 191 -5.06 -4.04 8.93
C ALA A 191 -6.15 -3.88 10.01
N ILE A 192 -7.20 -3.12 9.74
CA ILE A 192 -8.29 -2.84 10.69
C ILE A 192 -9.57 -3.66 10.44
N GLU A 193 -9.64 -4.44 9.34
CA GLU A 193 -10.80 -5.24 8.97
C GLU A 193 -10.68 -6.71 9.41
N GLN A 194 -9.48 -7.17 9.73
CA GLN A 194 -9.17 -8.56 10.06
C GLN A 194 -9.54 -8.97 11.49
N THR A 195 -9.98 -10.22 11.71
CA THR A 195 -10.28 -10.77 13.07
C THR A 195 -9.08 -10.79 13.99
N GLU A 196 -7.88 -10.95 13.44
CA GLU A 196 -6.65 -11.03 14.22
C GLU A 196 -5.69 -9.90 13.83
N GLY A 197 -6.18 -8.80 13.24
CA GLY A 197 -5.33 -7.76 12.64
C GLY A 197 -4.30 -7.14 13.60
N VAL A 198 -3.16 -6.71 13.04
CA VAL A 198 -2.02 -6.15 13.78
C VAL A 198 -2.34 -4.90 14.61
N LEU A 199 -3.47 -4.24 14.41
CA LEU A 199 -3.87 -3.09 15.23
C LEU A 199 -4.99 -3.38 16.23
N ARG A 200 -5.28 -4.66 16.44
CA ARG A 200 -6.48 -5.09 17.14
C ARG A 200 -6.16 -6.03 18.30
N VAL A 201 -5.19 -5.59 19.10
CA VAL A 201 -4.89 -6.19 20.40
C VAL A 201 -5.55 -5.33 21.47
N ASP A 202 -6.24 -5.95 22.42
CA ASP A 202 -6.76 -5.23 23.59
C ASP A 202 -5.59 -4.67 24.41
N GLY A 203 -5.57 -3.37 24.64
CA GLY A 203 -4.55 -2.72 25.47
C GLY A 203 -4.03 -1.38 24.91
N PRO A 204 -3.05 -0.78 25.61
CA PRO A 204 -2.43 0.46 25.16
C PRO A 204 -1.49 0.23 23.98
N MET A 205 -1.58 1.06 22.95
CA MET A 205 -0.43 1.32 22.07
C MET A 205 0.76 1.88 22.88
N PRO A 206 2.01 1.56 22.52
CA PRO A 206 2.38 0.70 21.39
C PRO A 206 2.29 -0.80 21.69
N ASP A 207 2.25 -1.21 22.95
CA ASP A 207 2.34 -2.61 23.41
C ASP A 207 1.21 -3.51 22.89
N ALA A 208 0.02 -2.93 22.68
CA ALA A 208 -1.13 -3.59 22.10
C ALA A 208 -1.21 -3.39 20.58
N SER A 209 -0.14 -3.76 19.90
CA SER A 209 -0.08 -3.85 18.46
C SER A 209 0.83 -5.01 18.01
N GLY A 210 0.56 -5.54 16.83
CA GLY A 210 1.46 -6.40 16.07
C GLY A 210 2.55 -5.61 15.35
N ARG A 211 2.96 -4.44 15.87
CA ARG A 211 3.99 -3.61 15.24
C ARG A 211 5.31 -4.36 15.08
N LEU A 212 5.70 -5.14 16.09
CA LEU A 212 6.92 -5.94 16.04
C LEU A 212 6.91 -6.93 14.87
N ASP A 213 5.82 -7.68 14.70
CA ASP A 213 5.67 -8.61 13.58
C ASP A 213 5.54 -7.89 12.23
N HIS A 214 4.89 -6.73 12.19
CA HIS A 214 4.85 -5.86 11.01
C HIS A 214 6.25 -5.38 10.62
N ASP A 215 7.09 -4.99 11.58
CA ASP A 215 8.46 -4.55 11.34
C ASP A 215 9.34 -5.73 10.88
N ARG A 216 9.13 -6.95 11.41
CA ARG A 216 9.78 -8.17 10.90
C ARG A 216 9.45 -8.47 9.44
N ILE A 217 8.23 -8.17 8.99
CA ILE A 217 7.89 -8.28 7.55
C ILE A 217 8.68 -7.24 6.71
N SER A 218 9.00 -6.07 7.26
CA SER A 218 9.93 -5.13 6.59
C SER A 218 11.29 -5.77 6.34
N ASP A 219 11.81 -6.54 7.30
CA ASP A 219 13.09 -7.23 7.15
C ASP A 219 13.03 -8.27 6.03
N VAL A 220 11.95 -9.04 5.94
CA VAL A 220 11.72 -9.99 4.83
C VAL A 220 11.70 -9.28 3.48
N LEU A 221 10.99 -8.14 3.40
CA LEU A 221 10.93 -7.33 2.17
C LEU A 221 12.30 -6.76 1.80
N GLN A 222 13.11 -6.33 2.78
CA GLN A 222 14.47 -5.85 2.55
C GLN A 222 15.35 -6.96 1.96
N GLU A 223 15.36 -8.12 2.61
CA GLU A 223 16.21 -9.25 2.21
C GLU A 223 15.85 -9.76 0.81
N ASN A 224 14.57 -9.73 0.45
CA ASN A 224 14.09 -10.25 -0.83
C ASN A 224 14.03 -9.20 -1.95
N ALA A 225 14.35 -7.92 -1.69
CA ALA A 225 14.20 -6.87 -2.70
C ALA A 225 15.14 -7.07 -3.91
N GLU A 226 16.40 -7.43 -3.66
CA GLU A 226 17.38 -7.71 -4.72
C GLU A 226 17.00 -8.94 -5.52
N PHE A 227 16.72 -10.06 -4.83
CA PHE A 227 16.27 -11.28 -5.50
C PHE A 227 14.99 -11.09 -6.35
N MET A 228 14.02 -10.34 -5.82
CA MET A 228 12.79 -10.00 -6.56
C MET A 228 13.12 -9.19 -7.82
N THR A 229 13.90 -8.13 -7.71
CA THR A 229 14.19 -7.24 -8.84
C THR A 229 15.05 -7.93 -9.90
N ASP A 230 16.06 -8.71 -9.51
CA ASP A 230 16.85 -9.55 -10.43
C ASP A 230 15.95 -10.52 -11.20
N ARG A 231 15.07 -11.24 -10.47
CA ARG A 231 14.15 -12.20 -11.08
C ARG A 231 13.20 -11.53 -12.07
N LEU A 232 12.62 -10.38 -11.71
CA LEU A 232 11.72 -9.67 -12.62
C LEU A 232 12.47 -9.11 -13.83
N ALA A 233 13.70 -8.65 -13.64
CA ALA A 233 14.54 -8.15 -14.72
C ALA A 233 14.88 -9.26 -15.72
N ASP A 234 15.33 -10.41 -15.23
CA ASP A 234 15.67 -11.59 -16.04
C ASP A 234 14.50 -12.15 -16.83
N ARG A 235 13.27 -12.02 -16.32
CA ARG A 235 12.07 -12.63 -16.92
C ARG A 235 11.26 -11.69 -17.79
N TYR A 236 11.19 -10.41 -17.43
CA TYR A 236 10.22 -9.49 -18.01
C TYR A 236 10.86 -8.32 -18.73
N ASP A 237 11.84 -7.65 -18.10
CA ASP A 237 12.40 -6.41 -18.61
C ASP A 237 13.72 -6.06 -17.88
N PRO A 238 14.89 -6.10 -18.56
CA PRO A 238 16.17 -5.84 -17.91
C PRO A 238 16.26 -4.44 -17.29
N SER A 239 15.43 -3.49 -17.75
CA SER A 239 15.42 -2.12 -17.24
C SER A 239 15.01 -2.01 -15.76
N LEU A 240 14.40 -3.06 -15.18
CA LEU A 240 14.06 -3.16 -13.77
C LEU A 240 15.29 -3.21 -12.84
N ASN A 241 16.46 -3.58 -13.36
CA ASN A 241 17.72 -3.64 -12.60
C ASN A 241 18.82 -2.73 -13.17
N ASP A 242 18.57 -2.01 -14.26
CA ASP A 242 19.56 -1.16 -14.93
C ASP A 242 19.86 0.16 -14.19
N SER A 243 19.32 0.37 -12.99
CA SER A 243 19.51 1.61 -12.21
C SER A 243 19.04 2.86 -12.98
N ASN A 244 17.98 2.73 -13.77
CA ASN A 244 17.44 3.83 -14.56
C ASN A 244 16.82 4.91 -13.66
N GLU A 245 16.95 6.18 -14.04
CA GLU A 245 16.32 7.28 -13.33
C GLU A 245 14.81 7.31 -13.63
N SER A 246 13.97 7.20 -12.60
CA SER A 246 12.53 7.50 -12.65
C SER A 246 12.14 8.30 -11.42
N LEU A 247 11.14 9.18 -11.54
CA LEU A 247 10.72 10.06 -10.43
C LEU A 247 11.85 10.91 -9.81
N GLY A 248 12.92 11.17 -10.57
CA GLY A 248 14.10 11.91 -10.09
C GLY A 248 15.01 11.13 -9.14
N MET A 249 14.90 9.79 -9.12
CA MET A 249 15.74 8.88 -8.34
C MET A 249 16.20 7.70 -9.19
N VAL A 250 17.37 7.15 -8.88
CA VAL A 250 17.81 5.86 -9.42
C VAL A 250 16.87 4.78 -8.91
N ILE A 251 16.25 4.02 -9.80
CA ILE A 251 15.43 2.86 -9.45
C ILE A 251 16.33 1.63 -9.40
N ASP A 252 16.71 1.26 -8.17
CA ASP A 252 17.50 0.08 -7.85
C ASP A 252 16.79 -0.70 -6.72
N PRO A 253 17.25 -1.90 -6.35
CA PRO A 253 16.59 -2.70 -5.33
C PRO A 253 16.47 -1.97 -3.98
N LYS A 254 17.45 -1.13 -3.63
CA LYS A 254 17.46 -0.37 -2.38
C LYS A 254 16.45 0.77 -2.42
N SER A 255 16.37 1.48 -3.54
CA SER A 255 15.45 2.61 -3.70
C SER A 255 14.00 2.14 -3.75
N ILE A 256 13.73 0.99 -4.40
CA ILE A 256 12.43 0.31 -4.35
C ILE A 256 12.08 -0.09 -2.91
N TYR A 257 13.01 -0.70 -2.17
CA TYR A 257 12.77 -1.03 -0.76
C TYR A 257 12.50 0.21 0.10
N LEU A 258 13.26 1.29 -0.07
CA LEU A 258 13.05 2.54 0.69
C LEU A 258 11.66 3.13 0.42
N LEU A 259 11.19 3.06 -0.83
CA LEU A 259 9.85 3.48 -1.20
C LEU A 259 8.77 2.59 -0.55
N ILE A 260 8.93 1.27 -0.65
CA ILE A 260 8.04 0.28 0.00
C ILE A 260 7.99 0.51 1.51
N SER A 261 9.15 0.70 2.16
CA SER A 261 9.26 0.95 3.59
C SER A 261 8.53 2.22 4.01
N SER A 262 8.71 3.31 3.26
CA SER A 262 7.97 4.57 3.46
C SER A 262 6.46 4.38 3.34
N TRP A 263 6.00 3.69 2.30
CA TRP A 263 4.57 3.43 2.08
C TRP A 263 3.97 2.50 3.13
N ARG A 264 4.73 1.53 3.65
CA ARG A 264 4.28 0.67 4.75
C ARG A 264 4.14 1.44 6.05
N GLU A 265 5.06 2.36 6.34
CA GLU A 265 4.91 3.27 7.48
C GLU A 265 3.70 4.19 7.32
N GLU A 266 3.48 4.75 6.13
CA GLU A 266 2.27 5.52 5.81
C GLU A 266 1.00 4.69 6.05
N ALA A 267 0.95 3.46 5.53
CA ALA A 267 -0.17 2.56 5.69
C ALA A 267 -0.44 2.24 7.17
N TRP A 268 0.62 2.03 7.97
CA TRP A 268 0.51 1.85 9.41
C TRP A 268 -0.15 3.06 10.10
N ARG A 269 0.30 4.28 9.78
CA ARG A 269 -0.27 5.51 10.34
C ARG A 269 -1.71 5.73 9.89
N ASN A 270 -2.03 5.40 8.65
CA ASN A 270 -3.40 5.44 8.15
C ASN A 270 -4.29 4.44 8.90
N ALA A 271 -3.79 3.24 9.17
CA ALA A 271 -4.53 2.23 9.92
C ALA A 271 -4.77 2.64 11.39
N GLU A 272 -3.79 3.28 12.04
CA GLU A 272 -3.99 3.89 13.37
C GLU A 272 -5.08 4.97 13.32
N GLN A 273 -5.06 5.85 12.32
CA GLN A 273 -6.07 6.90 12.14
C GLN A 273 -7.47 6.32 11.87
N LEU A 274 -7.58 5.25 11.07
CA LEU A 274 -8.85 4.57 10.83
C LEU A 274 -9.40 3.95 12.13
N ARG A 275 -8.54 3.33 12.95
CA ARG A 275 -8.91 2.83 14.28
C ARG A 275 -9.47 3.96 15.16
N HIS A 276 -8.79 5.10 15.19
CA HIS A 276 -9.24 6.28 15.94
C HIS A 276 -10.57 6.85 15.45
N ALA A 277 -10.72 6.96 14.14
CA ALA A 277 -11.93 7.46 13.52
C ALA A 277 -13.14 6.59 13.88
N ARG A 278 -12.95 5.26 13.93
CA ARG A 278 -13.98 4.32 14.39
C ARG A 278 -14.32 4.47 15.85
N ALA A 279 -13.32 4.67 16.70
CA ALA A 279 -13.53 4.90 18.13
C ALA A 279 -14.42 6.11 18.39
N ALA A 280 -14.12 7.21 17.70
CA ALA A 280 -14.79 8.48 17.89
C ALA A 280 -16.17 8.56 17.21
N GLY A 281 -16.35 7.90 16.07
CA GLY A 281 -17.51 8.08 15.18
C GLY A 281 -18.36 6.84 14.92
N GLY A 282 -17.97 5.67 15.43
CA GLY A 282 -18.56 4.37 15.09
C GLY A 282 -17.87 3.70 13.90
N VAL A 283 -18.11 2.39 13.78
CA VAL A 283 -17.49 1.45 12.82
C VAL A 283 -17.43 1.97 11.38
N ASP A 284 -18.53 2.52 10.87
CA ASP A 284 -18.63 3.12 9.52
C ASP A 284 -19.05 4.60 9.60
N GLY A 285 -18.69 5.26 10.70
CA GLY A 285 -19.06 6.64 10.97
C GLY A 285 -18.46 7.64 9.97
N PRO A 286 -18.93 8.90 9.98
CA PRO A 286 -18.48 9.92 9.04
C PRO A 286 -16.95 10.18 9.12
N LEU A 287 -16.34 10.05 10.30
CA LEU A 287 -14.88 10.19 10.45
C LEU A 287 -14.12 9.06 9.76
N TYR A 288 -14.64 7.83 9.87
CA TYR A 288 -14.05 6.66 9.21
C TYR A 288 -14.15 6.79 7.69
N GLN A 289 -15.35 7.14 7.19
CA GLN A 289 -15.58 7.35 5.75
C GLN A 289 -14.72 8.49 5.18
N ALA A 290 -14.54 9.58 5.94
CA ALA A 290 -13.67 10.67 5.53
C ALA A 290 -12.20 10.22 5.41
N LYS A 291 -11.71 9.45 6.39
CA LYS A 291 -10.33 8.93 6.34
C LYS A 291 -10.14 7.88 5.24
N LEU A 292 -11.14 7.03 5.00
CA LEU A 292 -11.12 6.08 3.89
C LEU A 292 -11.04 6.81 2.53
N ALA A 293 -11.87 7.85 2.34
CA ALA A 293 -11.84 8.66 1.13
C ALA A 293 -10.49 9.38 0.94
N GLU A 294 -9.85 9.83 2.01
CA GLU A 294 -8.50 10.41 1.97
C GLU A 294 -7.45 9.39 1.49
N ILE A 295 -7.50 8.16 2.00
CA ILE A 295 -6.59 7.07 1.59
C ILE A 295 -6.78 6.75 0.10
N GLU A 296 -8.04 6.59 -0.33
CA GLU A 296 -8.37 6.32 -1.74
C GLU A 296 -7.85 7.45 -2.66
N ALA A 297 -8.14 8.71 -2.32
CA ALA A 297 -7.69 9.86 -3.11
C ALA A 297 -6.15 9.99 -3.15
N SER A 298 -5.47 9.71 -2.04
CA SER A 298 -4.01 9.77 -1.95
C SER A 298 -3.33 8.66 -2.77
N ALA A 299 -3.89 7.45 -2.75
CA ALA A 299 -3.40 6.33 -3.56
C ALA A 299 -3.68 6.54 -5.06
N GLU A 300 -4.85 7.09 -5.41
CA GLU A 300 -5.19 7.45 -6.79
C GLU A 300 -4.28 8.55 -7.34
N ALA A 301 -4.03 9.62 -6.57
CA ALA A 301 -3.16 10.70 -6.99
C ALA A 301 -1.72 10.22 -7.26
N ALA A 302 -1.19 9.35 -6.41
CA ALA A 302 0.13 8.76 -6.64
C ALA A 302 0.14 7.80 -7.83
N ALA A 303 -0.95 7.05 -8.08
CA ALA A 303 -1.06 6.21 -9.27
C ALA A 303 -0.94 7.06 -10.55
N TYR A 304 -1.60 8.22 -10.63
CA TYR A 304 -1.42 9.14 -11.76
C TYR A 304 0.00 9.67 -11.90
N ALA A 305 0.67 9.99 -10.79
CA ALA A 305 2.06 10.45 -10.82
C ALA A 305 3.01 9.36 -11.33
N ILE A 306 2.84 8.12 -10.88
CA ILE A 306 3.63 6.97 -11.33
C ILE A 306 3.34 6.70 -12.82
N LEU A 307 2.07 6.67 -13.22
CA LEU A 307 1.65 6.48 -14.61
C LEU A 307 2.36 7.46 -15.54
N GLU A 308 2.35 8.76 -15.22
CA GLU A 308 2.97 9.78 -16.05
C GLU A 308 4.50 9.66 -16.08
N ALA A 309 5.12 9.33 -14.94
CA ALA A 309 6.57 9.20 -14.82
C ALA A 309 7.15 7.93 -15.48
N THR A 310 6.30 6.95 -15.79
CA THR A 310 6.72 5.63 -16.29
C THR A 310 6.12 5.28 -17.64
N ARG A 311 5.52 6.26 -18.34
CA ARG A 311 5.01 6.06 -19.69
C ARG A 311 6.11 5.50 -20.60
N THR A 312 5.70 4.55 -21.41
CA THR A 312 6.52 3.88 -22.41
C THR A 312 6.01 4.19 -23.81
N THR A 313 6.76 3.76 -24.83
CA THR A 313 6.32 3.82 -26.22
C THR A 313 5.94 2.43 -26.73
N PRO A 314 5.08 2.32 -27.77
CA PRO A 314 4.80 1.03 -28.40
C PRO A 314 6.04 0.29 -28.90
N GLU A 315 7.09 1.00 -29.31
CA GLU A 315 8.35 0.40 -29.79
C GLU A 315 9.15 -0.23 -28.64
N ASP A 316 9.27 0.49 -27.52
CA ASP A 316 9.94 -0.02 -26.31
C ASP A 316 9.19 -1.23 -25.73
N ASN A 317 7.86 -1.21 -25.75
CA ASN A 317 7.05 -2.35 -25.29
C ASN A 317 7.20 -3.59 -26.16
N GLU A 318 7.25 -3.43 -27.49
CA GLU A 318 7.47 -4.57 -28.36
C GLU A 318 8.85 -5.18 -28.09
N THR A 319 9.85 -4.34 -27.81
CA THR A 319 11.18 -4.81 -27.39
C THR A 319 11.12 -5.59 -26.08
N ARG A 320 10.44 -5.06 -25.06
CA ARG A 320 10.18 -5.75 -23.78
C ARG A 320 9.45 -7.08 -23.98
N ARG A 321 8.37 -7.09 -24.79
CA ARG A 321 7.59 -8.29 -25.08
C ARG A 321 8.47 -9.36 -25.71
N GLN A 322 9.26 -8.99 -26.72
CA GLN A 322 10.17 -9.93 -27.37
C GLN A 322 11.20 -10.48 -26.39
N TYR A 323 11.80 -9.60 -25.56
CA TYR A 323 12.70 -10.02 -24.49
C TYR A 323 12.04 -11.05 -23.57
N CYS A 324 10.85 -10.74 -23.04
CA CYS A 324 10.13 -11.64 -22.14
C CYS A 324 9.82 -13.00 -22.80
N LEU A 325 9.40 -13.02 -24.07
CA LEU A 325 9.12 -14.27 -24.80
C LEU A 325 10.36 -15.16 -24.94
N ASP A 326 11.53 -14.54 -25.10
CA ASP A 326 12.81 -15.25 -25.22
C ASP A 326 13.30 -15.81 -23.86
N HIS A 327 12.83 -15.28 -22.73
CA HIS A 327 13.34 -15.58 -21.39
C HIS A 327 12.33 -16.25 -20.42
N LEU A 328 11.03 -16.30 -20.76
CA LEU A 328 9.95 -16.85 -19.91
C LEU A 328 10.15 -18.31 -19.44
N GLY A 329 11.02 -19.08 -20.12
CA GLY A 329 11.36 -20.46 -19.79
C GLY A 329 12.78 -20.69 -19.25
N THR A 330 13.60 -19.65 -19.16
CA THR A 330 15.01 -19.74 -18.72
C THR A 330 15.26 -19.15 -17.34
N GLY A 331 14.31 -18.40 -16.77
CA GLY A 331 14.40 -17.87 -15.41
C GLY A 331 14.51 -18.98 -14.37
N THR A 332 15.49 -18.86 -13.46
CA THR A 332 15.68 -19.79 -12.34
C THR A 332 14.41 -19.81 -11.46
N PRO A 333 13.89 -20.98 -11.05
CA PRO A 333 12.65 -21.11 -10.27
C PRO A 333 12.54 -20.22 -9.04
#